data_AF-A0A800BP53-F1
#
_entry.id   AF-A0A800BP53-F1
#
_cell.length_a   1.000
_cell.length_b   1.000
_cell.length_c   1.000
_cell.angle_alpha   90.00
_cell.angle_beta   90.00
_cell.angle_gamma   90.00
#
_symmetry.space_group_name_H-M   'P 1'
#
loop_
_entity.id
_entity.type
_entity.pdbx_description
1 polymer ?
#
loop_
_entity_poly.entity_id
_entity_poly.type
_entity_poly.pdbx_seq_one_letter_code
_entity_poly.pdbx_strand_id
1 'polypeptide(L)'
;MQGEIITIGDELTSGRTLDINAWYAAGKLTFSGLRVCRITVVGDNYEMVSQSLKRAMEKARFVIVTGGLGSTEDDKTCQIVARALNRPLCRDSRMYDLLKSHAEARGLEVSPSLEKMAWMPDGSELISPEHGPCGFHLKEGDVDLYFLPGVPEQMRYLMDKFVIPDLLAKCKELPVVQSRVLKVFGLTEPKIAEIFKELKGKAGGVTFGFYPKFPENHIILSLTDKEESRVKKELDRVEGLVEKLLGPYLFAKGEETMEQVVGKLLKREEITLALAESCTGGLVGHRITNLSGSSEYFQGFNLN
;
A
#
# COMPACT_ATOMS: atom_id res chain seq x y z
N MET A 1 18.05 1.84 -0.70
CA MET A 1 17.74 2.04 -2.14
C MET A 1 16.53 2.97 -2.27
N GLN A 2 16.42 3.77 -3.34
CA GLN A 2 15.32 4.73 -3.53
C GLN A 2 14.65 4.53 -4.90
N GLY A 3 13.33 4.68 -4.97
CA GLY A 3 12.55 4.52 -6.18
C GLY A 3 11.37 5.49 -6.33
N GLU A 4 10.72 5.44 -7.49
CA GLU A 4 9.47 6.16 -7.80
C GLU A 4 8.34 5.18 -8.10
N ILE A 5 7.09 5.63 -7.94
CA ILE A 5 5.89 4.90 -8.36
C ILE A 5 5.19 5.74 -9.45
N ILE A 6 4.76 5.08 -10.52
CA ILE A 6 3.96 5.66 -11.59
C ILE A 6 2.67 4.85 -11.72
N THR A 7 1.53 5.50 -11.53
CA THR A 7 0.22 4.89 -11.79
C THR A 7 -0.36 5.48 -13.07
N ILE A 8 -0.82 4.61 -13.96
CA ILE A 8 -1.39 4.96 -15.26
C ILE A 8 -2.88 4.67 -15.23
N GLY A 9 -3.70 5.67 -15.56
CA GLY A 9 -5.15 5.53 -15.68
C GLY A 9 -5.87 6.88 -15.81
N ASP A 10 -6.66 7.05 -16.87
CA ASP A 10 -7.52 8.22 -17.05
C ASP A 10 -8.59 8.35 -15.94
N GLU A 11 -9.05 7.23 -15.37
CA GLU A 11 -9.97 7.21 -14.23
C GLU A 11 -9.35 7.77 -12.95
N LEU A 12 -8.02 7.68 -12.81
CA LEU A 12 -7.28 8.23 -11.67
C LEU A 12 -7.11 9.73 -11.82
N THR A 13 -6.70 10.19 -13.01
CA THR A 13 -6.52 11.63 -13.26
C THR A 13 -7.84 12.40 -13.31
N SER A 14 -8.94 11.73 -13.68
CA SER A 14 -10.29 12.29 -13.59
C SER A 14 -10.93 12.19 -12.21
N GLY A 15 -10.28 11.52 -11.24
CA GLY A 15 -10.76 11.37 -9.87
C GLY A 15 -11.96 10.43 -9.70
N ARG A 16 -12.26 9.59 -10.71
CA ARG A 16 -13.32 8.57 -10.63
C ARG A 16 -12.94 7.40 -9.72
N THR A 17 -11.64 7.13 -9.63
CA THR A 17 -11.09 6.04 -8.83
C THR A 17 -9.98 6.56 -7.93
N LEU A 18 -9.92 6.06 -6.69
CA LEU A 18 -8.82 6.33 -5.78
C LEU A 18 -7.61 5.48 -6.17
N ASP A 19 -6.42 6.09 -6.18
CA ASP A 19 -5.16 5.36 -6.39
C ASP A 19 -4.75 4.57 -5.12
N ILE A 20 -5.42 3.44 -4.89
CA ILE A 20 -5.10 2.52 -3.80
C ILE A 20 -3.85 1.68 -4.09
N ASN A 21 -3.40 1.64 -5.35
CA ASN A 21 -2.23 0.87 -5.75
C ASN A 21 -0.94 1.57 -5.33
N ALA A 22 -0.80 2.86 -5.64
CA ALA A 22 0.34 3.63 -5.18
C ALA A 22 0.39 3.74 -3.66
N TRP A 23 -0.77 3.92 -2.99
CA TRP A 23 -0.85 3.90 -1.53
C TRP A 23 -0.29 2.60 -0.95
N TYR A 24 -0.73 1.46 -1.47
CA TYR A 24 -0.28 0.16 -0.99
C TYR A 24 1.22 -0.08 -1.27
N ALA A 25 1.65 0.15 -2.51
CA ALA A 25 3.04 -0.06 -2.92
C ALA A 25 4.00 0.84 -2.11
N ALA A 26 3.65 2.12 -1.92
CA ALA A 26 4.46 3.04 -1.12
C ALA A 26 4.57 2.59 0.34
N GLY A 27 3.46 2.15 0.93
CA GLY A 27 3.44 1.62 2.29
C GLY A 27 4.33 0.38 2.44
N LYS A 28 4.18 -0.61 1.56
CA LYS A 28 4.97 -1.85 1.61
C LYS A 28 6.45 -1.64 1.33
N LEU A 29 6.81 -0.79 0.37
CA LEU A 29 8.20 -0.43 0.09
C LEU A 29 8.85 0.25 1.31
N THR A 30 8.15 1.23 1.90
CA THR A 30 8.62 1.95 3.09
C THR A 30 8.82 1.00 4.27
N PHE A 31 7.85 0.10 4.51
CA PHE A 31 7.94 -0.90 5.56
C PHE A 31 9.13 -1.86 5.35
N SER A 32 9.50 -2.12 4.11
CA SER A 32 10.64 -2.98 3.75
C SER A 32 11.99 -2.26 3.74
N GLY A 33 12.05 -1.00 4.21
CA GLY A 33 13.29 -0.21 4.21
C GLY A 33 13.66 0.42 2.88
N LEU A 34 12.78 0.35 1.88
CA LEU A 34 12.95 0.98 0.57
C LEU A 34 12.30 2.36 0.57
N ARG A 35 13.00 3.36 0.04
CA ARG A 35 12.49 4.74 0.02
C ARG A 35 11.73 5.02 -1.26
N VAL A 36 10.48 5.46 -1.15
CA VAL A 36 9.73 6.05 -2.27
C VAL A 36 9.87 7.57 -2.21
N CYS A 37 10.45 8.18 -3.24
CA CYS A 37 10.66 9.63 -3.24
C CYS A 37 9.62 10.42 -4.01
N ARG A 38 8.87 9.74 -4.89
CA ARG A 38 7.82 10.36 -5.66
C ARG A 38 6.81 9.31 -6.13
N ILE A 39 5.55 9.73 -6.13
CA ILE A 39 4.44 9.03 -6.75
C ILE A 39 3.91 9.96 -7.85
N THR A 40 3.71 9.44 -9.05
CA THR A 40 3.17 10.19 -10.19
C THR A 40 1.95 9.46 -10.73
N VAL A 41 0.85 10.18 -10.89
CA VAL A 41 -0.35 9.66 -11.57
C VAL A 41 -0.41 10.32 -12.94
N VAL A 42 -0.56 9.54 -14.00
CA VAL A 42 -0.69 10.01 -15.38
C VAL A 42 -1.86 9.32 -16.08
N GLY A 43 -2.47 10.00 -17.04
CA GLY A 43 -3.45 9.38 -17.94
C GLY A 43 -2.80 8.45 -18.95
N ASP A 44 -3.64 7.77 -19.74
CA ASP A 44 -3.25 6.78 -20.76
C ASP A 44 -2.71 7.43 -22.04
N ASN A 45 -1.75 8.35 -21.88
CA ASN A 45 -1.14 9.12 -22.95
C ASN A 45 0.37 8.84 -23.07
N TYR A 46 0.82 8.59 -24.31
CA TYR A 46 2.20 8.26 -24.62
C TYR A 46 3.19 9.32 -24.12
N GLU A 47 2.96 10.59 -24.39
CA GLU A 47 3.86 11.68 -24.01
C GLU A 47 4.02 11.76 -22.48
N MET A 48 2.91 11.69 -21.75
CA MET A 48 2.89 11.79 -20.28
C MET A 48 3.60 10.62 -19.60
N VAL A 49 3.31 9.40 -20.02
CA VAL A 49 3.95 8.19 -19.49
C VAL A 49 5.45 8.20 -19.83
N SER A 50 5.81 8.53 -21.08
CA SER A 50 7.21 8.57 -21.52
C SER A 50 8.03 9.60 -20.75
N GLN A 51 7.49 10.81 -20.55
CA GLN A 51 8.16 11.85 -19.76
C GLN A 51 8.32 11.42 -18.30
N SER A 52 7.29 10.82 -17.71
CA SER A 52 7.31 10.33 -16.34
C SER A 52 8.34 9.22 -16.14
N LEU A 53 8.39 8.26 -17.08
CA LEU A 53 9.36 7.16 -17.05
C LEU A 53 10.80 7.68 -17.17
N LYS A 54 11.07 8.54 -18.15
CA LYS A 54 12.41 9.16 -18.33
C LYS A 54 12.87 9.89 -17.07
N ARG A 55 12.02 10.74 -16.51
CA ARG A 55 12.32 11.49 -15.28
C ARG A 55 12.55 10.57 -14.09
N ALA A 56 11.77 9.50 -13.96
CA ALA A 56 11.93 8.54 -12.88
C ALA A 56 13.30 7.83 -12.98
N MET A 57 13.69 7.41 -14.18
CA MET A 57 14.98 6.74 -14.42
C MET A 57 16.20 7.61 -14.10
N GLU A 58 16.10 8.94 -14.14
CA GLU A 58 17.21 9.84 -13.79
C GLU A 58 17.55 9.82 -12.28
N LYS A 59 16.56 9.55 -11.42
CA LYS A 59 16.69 9.75 -9.96
C LYS A 59 16.44 8.50 -9.13
N ALA A 60 15.80 7.49 -9.73
CA ALA A 60 15.41 6.27 -9.07
C ALA A 60 16.39 5.12 -9.38
N ARG A 61 16.49 4.16 -8.45
CA ARG A 61 17.12 2.85 -8.68
C ARG A 61 16.08 1.78 -9.03
N PHE A 62 14.82 2.03 -8.70
CA PHE A 62 13.70 1.22 -9.18
C PHE A 62 12.49 2.09 -9.47
N VAL A 63 11.65 1.67 -10.41
CA VAL A 63 10.37 2.30 -10.71
C VAL A 63 9.29 1.23 -10.73
N ILE A 64 8.24 1.43 -9.94
CA ILE A 64 7.04 0.60 -9.99
C ILE A 64 6.01 1.31 -10.88
N VAL A 65 5.60 0.67 -11.96
CA VAL A 65 4.57 1.13 -12.87
C VAL A 65 3.35 0.23 -12.71
N THR A 66 2.17 0.78 -12.49
CA THR A 66 0.92 0.02 -12.35
C THR A 66 -0.18 0.62 -13.22
N GLY A 67 -0.92 -0.25 -13.93
CA GLY A 67 -2.02 0.16 -14.82
C GLY A 67 -1.72 -0.05 -16.31
N GLY A 68 -2.78 -0.21 -17.10
CA GLY A 68 -2.70 -0.31 -18.57
C GLY A 68 -2.06 -1.61 -19.13
N LEU A 69 -2.08 -2.71 -18.37
CA LEU A 69 -1.56 -4.04 -18.77
C LEU A 69 -2.66 -5.05 -19.16
N GLY A 70 -3.92 -4.65 -19.16
CA GLY A 70 -5.04 -5.52 -19.50
C GLY A 70 -5.20 -5.76 -21.01
N SER A 71 -6.31 -6.42 -21.34
CA SER A 71 -6.69 -6.78 -22.71
C SER A 71 -7.46 -5.69 -23.45
N THR A 72 -7.83 -4.59 -22.81
CA THR A 72 -8.69 -3.57 -23.42
C THR A 72 -7.92 -2.70 -24.42
N GLU A 73 -8.61 -1.94 -25.26
CA GLU A 73 -7.96 -1.02 -26.20
C GLU A 73 -7.22 0.11 -25.49
N ASP A 74 -7.71 0.53 -24.32
CA ASP A 74 -7.12 1.59 -23.51
C ASP A 74 -5.84 1.14 -22.78
N ASP A 75 -5.65 -0.17 -22.59
CA ASP A 75 -4.43 -0.74 -22.00
C ASP A 75 -3.21 -0.58 -22.94
N LYS A 76 -2.56 0.59 -22.90
CA LYS A 76 -1.47 0.96 -23.84
C LYS A 76 -0.09 0.92 -23.21
N THR A 77 0.05 0.52 -21.94
CA THR A 77 1.32 0.61 -21.21
C THR A 77 2.46 -0.14 -21.91
N CYS A 78 2.26 -1.39 -22.36
CA CYS A 78 3.32 -2.14 -23.08
C CYS A 78 3.79 -1.41 -24.34
N GLN A 79 2.87 -0.89 -25.14
CA GLN A 79 3.18 -0.19 -26.40
C GLN A 79 3.92 1.12 -26.14
N ILE A 80 3.45 1.88 -25.15
CA ILE A 80 4.04 3.15 -24.75
C ILE A 80 5.45 2.93 -24.23
N VAL A 81 5.65 1.96 -23.35
CA VAL A 81 6.95 1.64 -22.74
C VAL A 81 7.94 1.13 -23.79
N ALA A 82 7.51 0.24 -24.69
CA ALA A 82 8.32 -0.24 -25.80
C ALA A 82 8.86 0.93 -26.61
N ARG A 83 7.99 1.88 -27.00
CA ARG A 83 8.40 3.07 -27.73
C ARG A 83 9.26 4.03 -26.89
N ALA A 84 8.94 4.22 -25.62
CA ALA A 84 9.67 5.12 -24.73
C ALA A 84 11.11 4.65 -24.45
N LEU A 85 11.32 3.33 -24.37
CA LEU A 85 12.61 2.69 -24.16
C LEU A 85 13.31 2.28 -25.48
N ASN A 86 12.70 2.56 -26.63
CA ASN A 86 13.20 2.17 -27.95
C ASN A 86 13.47 0.66 -28.08
N ARG A 87 12.53 -0.16 -27.57
CA ARG A 87 12.55 -1.62 -27.62
C ARG A 87 11.39 -2.11 -28.48
N PRO A 88 11.59 -3.06 -29.40
CA PRO A 88 10.47 -3.65 -30.13
C PRO A 88 9.54 -4.43 -29.19
N LEU A 89 8.28 -4.62 -29.58
CA LEU A 89 7.39 -5.54 -28.87
C LEU A 89 7.65 -6.97 -29.33
N CYS A 90 7.80 -7.88 -28.37
CA CYS A 90 7.99 -9.29 -28.60
C CYS A 90 6.92 -10.09 -27.85
N ARG A 91 6.45 -11.17 -28.47
CA ARG A 91 5.49 -12.09 -27.83
C ARG A 91 6.24 -13.04 -26.91
N ASP A 92 5.94 -13.02 -25.61
CA ASP A 92 6.44 -14.02 -24.67
C ASP A 92 5.59 -15.30 -24.79
N SER A 93 6.24 -16.41 -25.13
CA SER A 93 5.56 -17.69 -25.34
C SER A 93 4.95 -18.24 -24.06
N ARG A 94 5.58 -18.03 -22.90
CA ARG A 94 5.07 -18.51 -21.60
C ARG A 94 3.79 -17.78 -21.23
N MET A 95 3.78 -16.45 -21.40
CA MET A 95 2.56 -15.65 -21.19
C MET A 95 1.46 -16.07 -22.16
N TYR A 96 1.78 -16.31 -23.44
CA TYR A 96 0.82 -16.79 -24.43
C TYR A 96 0.24 -18.15 -24.04
N ASP A 97 1.07 -19.10 -23.59
CA ASP A 97 0.64 -20.44 -23.17
C ASP A 97 -0.26 -20.39 -21.92
N LEU A 98 0.01 -19.48 -20.97
CA LEU A 98 -0.86 -19.22 -19.82
C LEU A 98 -2.23 -18.70 -20.24
N LEU A 99 -2.25 -17.69 -21.12
CA LEU A 99 -3.49 -17.09 -21.63
C LEU A 99 -4.32 -18.11 -22.40
N LYS A 100 -3.65 -18.93 -23.23
CA LYS A 100 -4.27 -20.03 -23.96
C LYS A 100 -4.90 -21.05 -23.02
N SER A 101 -4.15 -21.53 -22.03
CA SER A 101 -4.65 -22.48 -21.02
C SER A 101 -5.83 -21.92 -20.24
N HIS A 102 -5.81 -20.62 -19.92
CA HIS A 102 -6.88 -19.94 -19.21
C HIS A 102 -8.16 -19.78 -20.04
N ALA A 103 -8.03 -19.54 -21.35
CA ALA A 103 -9.13 -19.48 -22.29
C ALA A 103 -9.74 -20.87 -22.53
N GLU A 104 -8.91 -21.88 -22.76
CA GLU A 104 -9.32 -23.27 -22.96
C GLU A 104 -10.07 -23.83 -21.75
N ALA A 105 -9.61 -23.54 -20.53
CA ALA A 105 -10.29 -23.93 -19.29
C ALA A 105 -11.71 -23.32 -19.15
N ARG A 106 -12.02 -22.26 -19.90
CA ARG A 106 -13.35 -21.61 -19.96
C ARG A 106 -14.13 -21.95 -21.23
N GLY A 107 -13.61 -22.82 -22.09
CA GLY A 107 -14.20 -23.12 -23.39
C GLY A 107 -14.20 -21.93 -24.35
N LEU A 108 -13.23 -21.01 -24.20
CA LEU A 108 -13.06 -19.82 -25.03
C LEU A 108 -11.86 -19.96 -25.95
N GLU A 109 -11.92 -19.34 -27.13
CA GLU A 109 -10.77 -19.16 -28.00
C GLU A 109 -9.92 -17.96 -27.56
N VAL A 110 -8.63 -17.98 -27.91
CA VAL A 110 -7.72 -16.85 -27.64
C VAL A 110 -8.05 -15.71 -28.60
N SER A 111 -8.67 -14.65 -28.10
CA SER A 111 -8.96 -13.45 -28.89
C SER A 111 -7.69 -12.60 -29.13
N PRO A 112 -7.66 -11.75 -30.17
CA PRO A 112 -6.55 -10.81 -30.38
C PRO A 112 -6.29 -9.89 -29.18
N SER A 113 -7.35 -9.48 -28.47
CA SER A 113 -7.29 -8.69 -27.24
C SER A 113 -6.60 -9.45 -26.11
N LEU A 114 -6.83 -10.75 -26.01
CA LEU A 114 -6.15 -11.60 -25.02
C LEU A 114 -4.70 -11.83 -25.43
N GLU A 115 -4.43 -12.14 -26.71
CA GLU A 115 -3.07 -12.31 -27.24
C GLU A 115 -2.22 -11.06 -27.04
N LYS A 116 -2.79 -9.85 -27.15
CA LYS A 116 -2.11 -8.56 -26.85
C LYS A 116 -1.39 -8.58 -25.51
N MET A 117 -1.93 -9.24 -24.49
CA MET A 117 -1.32 -9.32 -23.15
C MET A 117 -0.02 -10.14 -23.11
N ALA A 118 0.26 -10.94 -24.15
CA ALA A 118 1.53 -11.66 -24.30
C ALA A 118 2.62 -10.80 -24.96
N TRP A 119 2.30 -9.61 -25.47
CA TRP A 119 3.26 -8.72 -26.12
C TRP A 119 3.84 -7.72 -25.11
N MET A 120 5.16 -7.74 -24.96
CA MET A 120 5.90 -6.90 -24.03
C MET A 120 7.17 -6.37 -24.69
N PRO A 121 7.78 -5.27 -24.17
CA PRO A 121 9.03 -4.76 -24.70
C PRO A 121 10.14 -5.83 -24.68
N ASP A 122 11.01 -5.83 -25.69
CA ASP A 122 12.14 -6.76 -25.77
C ASP A 122 13.04 -6.69 -24.52
N GLY A 123 13.53 -7.85 -24.10
CA GLY A 123 14.28 -8.01 -22.85
C GLY A 123 13.43 -7.95 -21.57
N SER A 124 12.10 -8.05 -21.66
CA SER A 124 11.23 -8.18 -20.49
C SER A 124 11.38 -9.56 -19.84
N GLU A 125 11.47 -9.58 -18.52
CA GLU A 125 11.39 -10.79 -17.70
C GLU A 125 9.99 -10.91 -17.10
N LEU A 126 9.27 -11.99 -17.43
CA LEU A 126 7.92 -12.24 -16.94
C LEU A 126 7.94 -12.50 -15.42
N ILE A 127 7.12 -11.75 -14.69
CA ILE A 127 6.92 -11.91 -13.24
C ILE A 127 5.73 -12.84 -13.03
N SER A 128 5.90 -13.84 -12.17
CA SER A 128 4.87 -14.81 -11.81
C SER A 128 4.37 -15.67 -12.99
N PRO A 129 5.26 -16.26 -13.83
CA PRO A 129 4.85 -17.04 -14.99
C PRO A 129 4.05 -18.32 -14.66
N GLU A 130 3.96 -18.70 -13.38
CA GLU A 130 3.27 -19.92 -12.95
C GLU A 130 2.01 -19.64 -12.13
N HIS A 131 1.75 -18.38 -11.76
CA HIS A 131 0.66 -18.04 -10.85
C HIS A 131 -0.15 -16.88 -11.42
N GLY A 132 -1.36 -17.20 -11.92
CA GLY A 132 -2.45 -16.28 -12.26
C GLY A 132 -2.03 -14.91 -12.81
N PRO A 133 -2.03 -13.84 -11.97
CA PRO A 133 -1.66 -12.51 -12.41
C PRO A 133 -0.19 -12.42 -12.81
N CYS A 134 0.09 -11.84 -13.98
CA CYS A 134 1.44 -11.62 -14.47
C CYS A 134 1.75 -10.12 -14.55
N GLY A 135 3.03 -9.80 -14.34
CA GLY A 135 3.62 -8.50 -14.66
C GLY A 135 4.93 -8.73 -15.39
N PHE A 136 5.71 -7.69 -15.64
CA PHE A 136 7.05 -7.89 -16.20
C PHE A 136 8.08 -6.92 -15.59
N HIS A 137 9.33 -7.36 -15.61
CA HIS A 137 10.48 -6.61 -15.16
C HIS A 137 11.36 -6.26 -16.36
N LEU A 138 11.88 -5.04 -16.37
CA LEU A 138 12.85 -4.56 -17.34
C LEU A 138 14.00 -3.90 -16.60
N LYS A 139 15.22 -4.13 -17.10
CA LYS A 139 16.40 -3.41 -16.63
C LYS A 139 16.85 -2.39 -17.66
N GLU A 140 16.92 -1.12 -17.24
CA GLU A 140 17.42 0.00 -18.06
C GLU A 140 18.63 0.62 -17.35
N GLY A 141 19.84 0.27 -17.81
CA GLY A 141 21.08 0.60 -17.10
C GLY A 141 21.09 0.03 -15.68
N ASP A 142 21.17 0.91 -14.69
CA ASP A 142 21.15 0.57 -13.25
C ASP A 142 19.74 0.68 -12.62
N VAL A 143 18.69 0.84 -13.42
CA VAL A 143 17.32 1.05 -12.95
C VAL A 143 16.46 -0.19 -13.22
N ASP A 144 15.85 -0.72 -12.18
CA ASP A 144 14.87 -1.80 -12.27
C ASP A 144 13.45 -1.23 -12.49
N LEU A 145 12.79 -1.62 -13.57
CA LEU A 145 11.42 -1.19 -13.91
C LEU A 145 10.49 -2.38 -13.74
N TYR A 146 9.45 -2.25 -12.91
CA TYR A 146 8.45 -3.30 -12.70
C TYR A 146 7.10 -2.81 -13.18
N PHE A 147 6.46 -3.57 -14.06
CA PHE A 147 5.16 -3.27 -14.63
C PHE A 147 4.13 -4.24 -14.08
N LEU A 148 3.16 -3.72 -13.33
CA LEU A 148 2.16 -4.49 -12.59
C LEU A 148 0.73 -4.18 -13.08
N PRO A 149 -0.21 -5.13 -12.99
CA PRO A 149 -1.60 -4.91 -13.36
C PRO A 149 -2.25 -3.79 -12.55
N GLY A 150 -3.24 -3.11 -13.15
CA GLY A 150 -4.04 -2.09 -12.44
C GLY A 150 -5.00 -2.68 -11.40
N VAL A 151 -5.35 -3.96 -11.51
CA VAL A 151 -6.26 -4.62 -10.55
C VAL A 151 -5.59 -4.73 -9.18
N PRO A 152 -6.15 -4.15 -8.11
CA PRO A 152 -5.47 -4.03 -6.82
C PRO A 152 -5.00 -5.35 -6.22
N GLU A 153 -5.81 -6.39 -6.27
CA GLU A 153 -5.46 -7.70 -5.71
C GLU A 153 -4.29 -8.35 -6.45
N GLN A 154 -4.26 -8.22 -7.78
CA GLN A 154 -3.20 -8.74 -8.62
C GLN A 154 -1.89 -7.98 -8.38
N MET A 155 -1.95 -6.65 -8.33
CA MET A 155 -0.80 -5.81 -8.04
C MET A 155 -0.21 -6.15 -6.66
N ARG A 156 -1.05 -6.23 -5.62
CA ARG A 156 -0.62 -6.57 -4.25
C ARG A 156 0.07 -7.93 -4.18
N TYR A 157 -0.49 -8.94 -4.86
CA TYR A 157 0.11 -10.26 -4.93
C TYR A 157 1.51 -10.22 -5.55
N LEU A 158 1.66 -9.58 -6.71
CA LEU A 158 2.94 -9.46 -7.39
C LEU A 158 3.96 -8.65 -6.58
N MET A 159 3.50 -7.57 -5.96
CA MET A 159 4.32 -6.71 -5.12
C MET A 159 4.91 -7.48 -3.94
N ASP A 160 4.06 -8.19 -3.19
CA ASP A 160 4.45 -8.91 -1.97
C ASP A 160 5.28 -10.15 -2.25
N LYS A 161 4.97 -10.90 -3.32
CA LYS A 161 5.58 -12.21 -3.59
C LYS A 161 6.82 -12.16 -4.46
N PHE A 162 6.96 -11.15 -5.32
CA PHE A 162 8.03 -11.12 -6.31
C PHE A 162 8.83 -9.82 -6.26
N VAL A 163 8.17 -8.67 -6.39
CA VAL A 163 8.89 -7.40 -6.58
C VAL A 163 9.64 -6.96 -5.33
N ILE A 164 9.01 -6.99 -4.14
CA ILE A 164 9.69 -6.64 -2.89
C ILE A 164 10.86 -7.60 -2.63
N PRO A 165 10.67 -8.94 -2.60
CA PRO A 165 11.78 -9.87 -2.41
C PRO A 165 12.96 -9.63 -3.37
N ASP A 166 12.70 -9.39 -4.65
CA ASP A 166 13.73 -9.12 -5.66
C ASP A 166 14.49 -7.80 -5.37
N LEU A 167 13.79 -6.72 -5.05
CA LEU A 167 14.42 -5.45 -4.66
C LEU A 167 15.28 -5.57 -3.40
N LEU A 168 14.81 -6.36 -2.42
CA LEU A 168 15.55 -6.59 -1.18
C LEU A 168 16.81 -7.43 -1.44
N ALA A 169 16.74 -8.44 -2.31
CA ALA A 169 17.89 -9.26 -2.70
C ALA A 169 19.00 -8.44 -3.39
N LYS A 170 18.64 -7.33 -4.05
CA LYS A 170 19.58 -6.39 -4.69
C LYS A 170 20.21 -5.39 -3.72
N CYS A 171 19.74 -5.31 -2.48
CA CYS A 171 20.27 -4.40 -1.46
C CYS A 171 21.37 -5.08 -0.62
N LYS A 172 22.56 -4.47 -0.58
CA LYS A 172 23.68 -4.97 0.25
C LYS A 172 23.48 -4.75 1.75
N GLU A 173 22.90 -3.61 2.11
CA GLU A 173 22.49 -3.26 3.47
C GLU A 173 21.10 -2.63 3.37
N LEU A 174 20.14 -3.18 4.10
CA LEU A 174 18.83 -2.58 4.29
C LEU A 174 18.79 -2.00 5.70
N PRO A 175 18.35 -0.75 5.87
CA PRO A 175 18.13 -0.24 7.20
C PRO A 175 16.91 -0.94 7.82
N VAL A 176 16.97 -1.17 9.12
CA VAL A 176 15.81 -1.60 9.90
C VAL A 176 14.86 -0.41 10.02
N VAL A 177 13.65 -0.59 9.52
CA VAL A 177 12.56 0.37 9.69
C VAL A 177 11.52 -0.24 10.62
N GLN A 178 11.20 0.45 11.71
CA GLN A 178 10.05 0.10 12.53
C GLN A 178 9.18 1.34 12.75
N SER A 179 7.88 1.07 12.80
CA SER A 179 6.86 2.08 13.08
C SER A 179 5.95 1.61 14.22
N ARG A 180 5.48 2.55 15.03
CA ARG A 180 4.47 2.36 16.06
C ARG A 180 3.31 3.29 15.78
N VAL A 181 2.09 2.77 15.90
CA VAL A 181 0.86 3.55 15.75
C VAL A 181 0.24 3.73 17.12
N LEU A 182 0.04 4.97 17.52
CA LEU A 182 -0.68 5.36 18.74
C LEU A 182 -2.01 5.97 18.32
N LYS A 183 -3.12 5.37 18.74
CA LYS A 183 -4.47 5.79 18.35
C LYS A 183 -5.10 6.61 19.46
N VAL A 184 -5.51 7.83 19.12
CA VAL A 184 -6.03 8.80 20.06
C VAL A 184 -7.42 9.26 19.68
N PHE A 185 -8.25 9.56 20.68
CA PHE A 185 -9.60 10.08 20.48
C PHE A 185 -9.81 11.34 21.31
N GLY A 186 -10.51 12.35 20.78
CA GLY A 186 -10.81 13.61 21.49
C GLY A 186 -9.65 14.62 21.57
N LEU A 187 -8.53 14.35 20.91
CA LEU A 187 -7.38 15.26 20.84
C LEU A 187 -7.56 16.30 19.72
N THR A 188 -7.39 17.59 20.05
CA THR A 188 -7.44 18.68 19.08
C THR A 188 -6.07 18.91 18.42
N GLU A 189 -6.06 19.40 17.17
CA GLU A 189 -4.81 19.67 16.44
C GLU A 189 -3.81 20.57 17.19
N PRO A 190 -4.23 21.66 17.87
CA PRO A 190 -3.31 22.49 18.64
C PRO A 190 -2.59 21.71 19.75
N LYS A 191 -3.31 20.81 20.43
CA LYS A 191 -2.74 20.00 21.50
C LYS A 191 -1.72 18.98 20.97
N ILE A 192 -1.95 18.44 19.78
CA ILE A 192 -0.97 17.57 19.09
C ILE A 192 0.29 18.36 18.75
N ALA A 193 0.15 19.59 18.25
CA ALA A 193 1.28 20.46 17.95
C ALA A 193 2.13 20.78 19.20
N GLU A 194 1.50 21.01 20.35
CA GLU A 194 2.19 21.17 21.64
C GLU A 194 3.00 19.93 22.02
N ILE A 195 2.40 18.75 21.91
CA ILE A 195 3.07 17.47 22.20
C ILE A 195 4.29 17.30 21.29
N PHE A 196 4.14 17.54 19.98
CA PHE A 196 5.24 17.44 19.02
C PHE A 196 6.36 18.45 19.30
N LYS A 197 6.00 19.66 19.74
CA LYS A 197 6.97 20.68 20.15
C LYS A 197 7.77 20.23 21.38
N GLU A 198 7.13 19.59 22.34
CA GLU A 198 7.82 19.08 23.54
C GLU A 198 8.75 17.90 23.25
N LEU A 199 8.40 17.09 22.25
CA LEU A 199 9.20 15.95 21.78
C LEU A 199 10.39 16.39 20.91
N LYS A 200 10.33 17.59 20.34
CA LYS A 200 11.41 18.14 19.52
C LYS A 200 12.71 18.23 20.33
N GLY A 201 13.78 17.62 19.81
CA GLY A 201 15.08 17.53 20.50
C GLY A 201 15.19 16.38 21.52
N LYS A 202 14.07 15.74 21.91
CA LYS A 202 14.05 14.54 22.77
C LYS A 202 13.89 13.24 21.98
N ALA A 203 13.68 13.31 20.67
CA ALA A 203 13.24 12.18 19.85
C ALA A 203 14.36 11.35 19.20
N GLY A 204 15.64 11.73 19.34
CA GLY A 204 16.79 10.90 18.94
C GLY A 204 16.78 10.35 17.50
N GLY A 205 16.11 11.02 16.56
CA GLY A 205 15.97 10.58 15.16
C GLY A 205 14.65 9.91 14.83
N VAL A 206 13.78 9.65 15.83
CA VAL A 206 12.40 9.23 15.61
C VAL A 206 11.63 10.36 14.92
N THR A 207 11.03 10.02 13.78
CA THR A 207 10.13 10.91 13.06
C THR A 207 8.69 10.70 13.53
N PHE A 208 7.94 11.80 13.60
CA PHE A 208 6.54 11.79 14.00
C PHE A 208 5.66 12.10 12.79
N GLY A 209 4.65 11.26 12.57
CA GLY A 209 3.56 11.52 11.65
C GLY A 209 2.26 11.74 12.41
N PHE A 210 1.44 12.68 11.94
CA PHE A 210 0.09 12.89 12.43
C PHE A 210 -0.89 12.66 11.28
N TYR A 211 -1.83 11.74 11.48
CA TYR A 211 -2.79 11.33 10.47
C TYR A 211 -4.20 11.37 11.05
N PRO A 212 -4.99 12.41 10.71
CA PRO A 212 -6.40 12.46 11.04
C PRO A 212 -7.15 11.29 10.40
N LYS A 213 -7.89 10.52 11.20
CA LYS A 213 -8.67 9.36 10.71
C LYS A 213 -10.00 9.26 11.44
N PHE A 214 -10.97 10.07 11.00
CA PHE A 214 -12.28 10.15 11.65
C PHE A 214 -12.84 8.76 12.01
N PRO A 215 -13.31 8.56 13.26
CA PRO A 215 -13.49 9.55 14.32
C PRO A 215 -12.27 9.70 15.26
N GLU A 216 -11.15 9.04 14.96
CA GLU A 216 -9.91 9.02 15.76
C GLU A 216 -8.77 9.76 15.05
N ASN A 217 -7.63 9.88 15.72
CA ASN A 217 -6.40 10.36 15.09
C ASN A 217 -5.25 9.40 15.38
N HIS A 218 -4.33 9.25 14.44
CA HIS A 218 -3.18 8.37 14.59
C HIS A 218 -1.89 9.19 14.66
N ILE A 219 -1.08 8.89 15.67
CA ILE A 219 0.30 9.36 15.77
C ILE A 219 1.20 8.19 15.42
N ILE A 220 2.03 8.37 14.39
CA ILE A 220 2.98 7.36 13.94
C ILE A 220 4.38 7.77 14.40
N LEU A 221 5.05 6.87 15.10
CA LEU A 221 6.46 6.99 15.47
C LEU A 221 7.24 6.07 14.53
N SER A 222 8.17 6.61 13.76
CA SER A 222 8.99 5.82 12.84
C SER A 222 10.46 6.09 13.08
N LEU A 223 11.26 5.02 13.05
CA LEU A 223 12.71 5.11 13.12
C LEU A 223 13.34 4.18 12.10
N THR A 224 14.41 4.68 11.49
CA THR A 224 15.22 3.95 10.51
C THR A 224 16.65 3.97 11.01
N ASP A 225 17.24 2.80 11.26
CA ASP A 225 18.63 2.66 11.70
C ASP A 225 19.24 1.38 11.11
N LYS A 226 20.55 1.17 11.25
CA LYS A 226 21.21 -0.07 10.83
C LYS A 226 21.02 -1.20 11.84
N GLU A 227 20.76 -0.88 13.10
CA GLU A 227 20.69 -1.87 14.18
C GLU A 227 19.29 -1.98 14.78
N GLU A 228 18.68 -3.17 14.69
CA GLU A 228 17.33 -3.43 15.22
C GLU A 228 17.22 -3.16 16.73
N SER A 229 18.26 -3.51 17.49
CA SER A 229 18.30 -3.31 18.94
C SER A 229 18.15 -1.82 19.30
N ARG A 230 18.81 -0.95 18.54
CA ARG A 230 18.77 0.50 18.70
C ARG A 230 17.42 1.05 18.28
N VAL A 231 16.87 0.57 17.16
CA VAL A 231 15.52 0.97 16.70
C VAL A 231 14.49 0.68 17.77
N LYS A 232 14.46 -0.55 18.28
CA LYS A 232 13.51 -0.98 19.30
C LYS A 232 13.66 -0.17 20.59
N LYS A 233 14.88 -0.06 21.12
CA LYS A 233 15.15 0.66 22.37
C LYS A 233 14.73 2.14 22.29
N GLU A 234 15.02 2.79 21.17
CA GLU A 234 14.71 4.20 20.99
C GLU A 234 13.22 4.44 20.74
N LEU A 235 12.55 3.56 19.99
CA LEU A 235 11.09 3.60 19.85
C LEU A 235 10.39 3.35 21.17
N ASP A 236 10.80 2.36 21.97
CA ASP A 236 10.21 2.09 23.30
C ASP A 236 10.35 3.31 24.22
N ARG A 237 11.53 3.96 24.19
CA ARG A 237 11.80 5.18 24.97
C ARG A 237 10.92 6.35 24.54
N VAL A 238 10.83 6.63 23.24
CA VAL A 238 10.05 7.76 22.71
C VAL A 238 8.55 7.49 22.84
N GLU A 239 8.10 6.26 22.60
CA GLU A 239 6.72 5.84 22.84
C GLU A 239 6.31 6.14 24.28
N GLY A 240 7.07 5.68 25.28
CA GLY A 240 6.76 5.94 26.69
C GLY A 240 6.73 7.44 27.07
N LEU A 241 7.46 8.31 26.36
CA LEU A 241 7.34 9.75 26.54
C LEU A 241 6.03 10.28 25.93
N VAL A 242 5.71 9.86 24.71
CA VAL A 242 4.50 10.26 24.00
C VAL A 242 3.26 9.80 24.77
N GLU A 243 3.24 8.57 25.27
CA GLU A 243 2.12 8.04 26.06
C GLU A 243 1.80 8.89 27.28
N LYS A 244 2.83 9.34 28.02
CA LYS A 244 2.64 10.21 29.19
C LYS A 244 2.04 11.56 28.82
N LEU A 245 2.42 12.10 27.65
CA LEU A 245 1.88 13.36 27.13
C LEU A 245 0.45 13.21 26.60
N LEU A 246 0.13 12.06 26.01
CA LEU A 246 -1.21 11.74 25.52
C LEU A 246 -2.19 11.42 26.64
N GLY A 247 -1.72 10.76 27.72
CA GLY A 247 -2.54 10.42 28.88
C GLY A 247 -3.86 9.74 28.49
N PRO A 248 -5.03 10.30 28.90
CA PRO A 248 -6.33 9.66 28.71
C PRO A 248 -6.81 9.63 27.26
N TYR A 249 -6.17 10.38 26.36
CA TYR A 249 -6.59 10.42 24.96
C TYR A 249 -6.11 9.19 24.17
N LEU A 250 -5.07 8.50 24.64
CA LEU A 250 -4.56 7.27 24.02
C LEU A 250 -5.45 6.10 24.42
N PHE A 251 -6.10 5.48 23.45
CA PHE A 251 -6.99 4.34 23.72
C PHE A 251 -6.47 3.01 23.17
N ALA A 252 -5.61 3.02 22.14
CA ALA A 252 -5.09 1.80 21.51
C ALA A 252 -3.71 2.00 20.87
N LYS A 253 -3.03 0.87 20.62
CA LYS A 253 -1.76 0.83 19.89
C LYS A 253 -1.80 -0.17 18.74
N GLY A 254 -0.97 0.07 17.72
CA GLY A 254 -0.80 -0.83 16.58
C GLY A 254 -2.12 -1.06 15.83
N GLU A 255 -2.45 -2.30 15.56
CA GLU A 255 -3.64 -2.67 14.79
C GLU A 255 -4.94 -2.68 15.62
N GLU A 256 -4.85 -2.59 16.94
CA GLU A 256 -6.02 -2.71 17.82
C GLU A 256 -7.04 -1.59 17.57
N THR A 257 -8.31 -1.96 17.33
CA THR A 257 -9.39 -1.00 17.02
C THR A 257 -10.16 -0.58 18.26
N MET A 258 -10.88 0.54 18.17
CA MET A 258 -11.71 1.05 19.29
C MET A 258 -12.73 0.00 19.77
N GLU A 259 -13.36 -0.72 18.83
CA GLU A 259 -14.32 -1.76 19.13
C GLU A 259 -13.68 -2.92 19.89
N GLN A 260 -12.42 -3.27 19.55
CA GLN A 260 -11.69 -4.33 20.24
C GLN A 260 -11.37 -3.92 21.67
N VAL A 261 -10.97 -2.66 21.88
CA VAL A 261 -10.75 -2.12 23.23
C VAL A 261 -12.04 -2.15 24.04
N VAL A 262 -13.14 -1.66 23.49
CA VAL A 262 -14.46 -1.68 24.15
C VAL A 262 -14.89 -3.11 24.50
N GLY A 263 -14.80 -4.04 23.54
CA GLY A 263 -15.17 -5.44 23.76
C GLY A 263 -14.32 -6.11 24.84
N LYS A 264 -13.00 -5.86 24.85
CA LYS A 264 -12.11 -6.37 25.91
C LYS A 264 -12.47 -5.82 27.29
N LEU A 265 -12.78 -4.53 27.39
CA LEU A 265 -13.20 -3.91 28.64
C LEU A 265 -14.53 -4.50 29.14
N LEU A 266 -15.54 -4.59 28.28
CA LEU A 266 -16.84 -5.17 28.63
C LEU A 266 -16.72 -6.62 29.12
N LYS A 267 -15.92 -7.44 28.43
CA LYS A 267 -15.65 -8.83 28.87
C LYS A 267 -14.93 -8.88 30.20
N ARG A 268 -13.91 -8.05 30.40
CA ARG A 268 -13.13 -8.03 31.66
C ARG A 268 -13.97 -7.64 32.85
N GLU A 269 -14.88 -6.68 32.68
CA GLU A 269 -15.75 -6.19 33.75
C GLU A 269 -17.07 -6.99 33.85
N GLU A 270 -17.27 -8.02 33.01
CA GLU A 270 -18.51 -8.81 32.94
C GLU A 270 -19.78 -7.96 32.69
N ILE A 271 -19.65 -6.89 31.91
CA ILE A 271 -20.74 -5.97 31.57
C ILE A 271 -21.28 -6.26 30.18
N THR A 272 -22.60 -6.26 30.05
CA THR A 272 -23.29 -6.38 28.75
C THR A 272 -23.69 -5.02 28.17
N LEU A 273 -23.75 -4.92 26.85
CA LEU A 273 -24.10 -3.74 26.08
C LEU A 273 -25.37 -3.96 25.25
N ALA A 274 -26.28 -2.98 25.27
CA ALA A 274 -27.40 -2.85 24.33
C ALA A 274 -27.41 -1.44 23.74
N LEU A 275 -27.86 -1.29 22.49
CA LEU A 275 -27.85 -0.01 21.76
C LEU A 275 -29.25 0.41 21.31
N ALA A 276 -29.50 1.71 21.27
CA ALA A 276 -30.65 2.31 20.60
C ALA A 276 -30.14 3.42 19.68
N GLU A 277 -30.32 3.25 18.38
CA GLU A 277 -29.70 4.08 17.34
C GLU A 277 -30.77 4.79 16.51
N SER A 278 -30.61 6.08 16.25
CA SER A 278 -31.45 6.81 15.28
C SER A 278 -30.63 7.17 14.05
N CYS A 279 -29.93 8.31 14.05
CA CYS A 279 -29.15 8.80 12.91
C CYS A 279 -28.05 7.85 12.41
N THR A 280 -27.50 7.00 13.28
CA THR A 280 -26.48 6.03 12.90
C THR A 280 -27.05 4.80 12.20
N GLY A 281 -28.37 4.55 12.27
CA GLY A 281 -29.04 3.51 11.49
C GLY A 281 -28.50 2.09 11.70
N GLY A 282 -27.89 1.79 12.85
CA GLY A 282 -27.29 0.49 13.14
C GLY A 282 -25.78 0.41 12.91
N LEU A 283 -25.13 1.51 12.49
CA LEU A 283 -23.68 1.53 12.25
C LEU A 283 -22.87 1.25 13.52
N VAL A 284 -23.33 1.66 14.70
CA VAL A 284 -22.62 1.36 15.96
C VAL A 284 -22.76 -0.12 16.28
N GLY A 285 -23.98 -0.67 16.18
CA GLY A 285 -24.24 -2.10 16.29
C GLY A 285 -23.39 -2.91 15.33
N HIS A 286 -23.35 -2.54 14.05
CA HIS A 286 -22.51 -3.18 13.02
C HIS A 286 -21.02 -3.16 13.40
N ARG A 287 -20.48 -2.03 13.86
CA ARG A 287 -19.07 -1.93 14.26
C ARG A 287 -18.76 -2.88 15.42
N ILE A 288 -19.63 -2.97 16.42
CA ILE A 288 -19.48 -3.88 17.56
C ILE A 288 -19.57 -5.36 17.11
N THR A 289 -20.51 -5.70 16.24
CA THR A 289 -20.74 -7.09 15.81
C THR A 289 -19.76 -7.59 14.76
N ASN A 290 -19.04 -6.69 14.08
CA ASN A 290 -17.99 -7.05 13.13
C ASN A 290 -16.75 -7.69 13.81
N LEU A 291 -16.72 -7.70 15.14
CA LEU A 291 -15.72 -8.44 15.92
C LEU A 291 -16.23 -9.82 16.32
N SER A 292 -15.39 -10.84 16.10
CA SER A 292 -15.65 -12.18 16.58
C SER A 292 -15.75 -12.21 18.11
N GLY A 293 -16.71 -12.98 18.65
CA GLY A 293 -16.96 -13.08 20.09
C GLY A 293 -17.74 -11.89 20.69
N SER A 294 -18.33 -11.03 19.86
CA SER A 294 -19.16 -9.91 20.32
C SER A 294 -20.43 -10.35 21.07
N SER A 295 -20.96 -11.53 20.75
CA SER A 295 -22.16 -12.11 21.39
C SER A 295 -22.01 -12.40 22.88
N GLU A 296 -20.79 -12.46 23.40
CA GLU A 296 -20.54 -12.64 24.84
C GLU A 296 -20.95 -11.40 25.66
N TYR A 297 -20.92 -10.22 25.06
CA TYR A 297 -21.24 -8.95 25.75
C TYR A 297 -22.33 -8.15 25.06
N PHE A 298 -22.61 -8.35 23.76
CA PHE A 298 -23.57 -7.55 23.02
C PHE A 298 -24.96 -8.23 22.97
N GLN A 299 -25.95 -7.61 23.60
CA GLN A 299 -27.30 -8.14 23.74
C GLN A 299 -28.22 -7.78 22.56
N GLY A 300 -27.84 -6.79 21.75
CA GLY A 300 -28.58 -6.37 20.57
C GLY A 300 -28.69 -4.85 20.44
N PHE A 301 -29.37 -4.42 19.38
CA PHE A 301 -29.66 -3.02 19.12
C PHE A 301 -31.11 -2.83 18.66
N ASN A 302 -31.63 -1.62 18.87
CA ASN A 302 -32.89 -1.16 18.31
C ASN A 302 -32.66 0.08 17.44
N LEU A 303 -33.48 0.25 16.39
CA LEU A 303 -33.47 1.43 15.53
C LEU A 303 -34.69 2.31 15.88
N ASN A 304 -34.43 3.55 16.28
CA ASN A 304 -35.43 4.54 16.69
C ASN A 304 -35.71 5.58 15.60
#